data_AF-A0A936B7L4-F1
#
_entry.id   AF-A0A936B7L4-F1
#
_cell.length_a   1.000
_cell.length_b   1.000
_cell.length_c   1.000
_cell.angle_alpha   90.00
_cell.angle_beta   90.00
_cell.angle_gamma   90.00
#
_symmetry.space_group_name_H-M   'P 1'
#
loop_
_entity.id
_entity.type
_entity.pdbx_description
1 polymer ?
#
loop_
_entity_poly.entity_id
_entity_poly.type
_entity_poly.pdbx_seq_one_letter_code
_entity_poly.pdbx_strand_id
1 'polypeptide(L)'
;MKARPAKQGRPNFCDNISQIKGWCTEEKILNGEVLPTHSWYVGYAPFDNPEIVVAAFVYYGGEGSLWSAPIVRDVMAAYFKVGEFAEEEAEAVQEGEGVEAGEGQTGVEEAVGEEGGGEEVDGGAEETDE
;
A
#
# COMPACT_ATOMS: atom_id res chain seq x y z
N MET A 1 10.56 6.80 -0.20
CA MET A 1 9.78 7.69 -1.09
C MET A 1 8.35 7.79 -0.58
N LYS A 2 7.80 9.01 -0.41
CA LYS A 2 6.43 9.20 0.08
C LYS A 2 5.49 9.36 -1.12
N ALA A 3 4.60 8.40 -1.33
CA ALA A 3 3.52 8.47 -2.32
C ALA A 3 2.20 8.79 -1.61
N ARG A 4 1.27 9.49 -2.28
CA ARG A 4 -0.08 9.74 -1.73
C ARG A 4 -1.11 8.83 -2.41
N PRO A 5 -1.98 8.13 -1.66
CA PRO A 5 -3.23 7.62 -2.23
C PRO A 5 -4.08 8.81 -2.69
N ALA A 6 -4.49 8.83 -3.96
CA ALA A 6 -5.41 9.85 -4.46
C ALA A 6 -6.87 9.38 -4.30
N LYS A 7 -7.18 8.15 -4.73
CA LYS A 7 -8.51 7.56 -4.60
C LYS A 7 -8.49 6.05 -4.85
N GLN A 8 -9.24 5.31 -4.04
CA GLN A 8 -9.62 3.91 -4.27
C GLN A 8 -11.14 3.82 -4.35
N GLY A 9 -11.67 2.81 -5.04
CA GLY A 9 -13.11 2.60 -5.02
C GLY A 9 -13.54 1.22 -5.52
N ARG A 10 -14.80 0.90 -5.23
CA ARG A 10 -15.50 -0.33 -5.64
C ARG A 10 -16.81 0.01 -6.37
N PRO A 11 -16.77 0.56 -7.59
CA PRO A 11 -17.99 0.81 -8.32
C PRO A 11 -18.62 -0.52 -8.72
N ASN A 12 -19.87 -0.74 -8.32
CA ASN A 12 -20.69 -1.81 -8.85
C ASN A 12 -20.85 -1.61 -10.37
N PHE A 13 -20.81 -2.69 -11.15
CA PHE A 13 -20.97 -2.62 -12.60
C PHE A 13 -21.86 -3.74 -13.14
N CYS A 14 -22.64 -3.43 -14.18
CA CYS A 14 -23.43 -4.39 -14.94
C CYS A 14 -23.42 -4.03 -16.43
N ASP A 15 -22.23 -4.01 -17.02
CA ASP A 15 -22.01 -3.82 -18.45
C ASP A 15 -22.41 -5.05 -19.29
N ASN A 16 -22.23 -4.97 -20.60
CA ASN A 16 -22.53 -6.07 -21.52
C ASN A 16 -21.72 -7.35 -21.23
N ILE A 17 -20.46 -7.23 -20.80
CA ILE A 17 -19.59 -8.37 -20.50
C ILE A 17 -20.09 -9.13 -19.27
N SER A 18 -20.37 -8.42 -18.17
CA SER A 18 -20.89 -9.01 -16.93
C SER A 18 -22.28 -9.63 -17.09
N GLN A 19 -23.12 -9.05 -17.95
CA GLN A 19 -24.42 -9.64 -18.29
C GLN A 19 -24.26 -10.97 -19.04
N ILE A 20 -23.40 -11.02 -20.07
CA ILE A 20 -23.11 -12.26 -20.81
C ILE A 20 -22.51 -13.33 -19.89
N LYS A 21 -21.74 -12.92 -18.88
CA LYS A 21 -21.17 -13.83 -17.87
C LYS A 21 -22.16 -14.29 -16.79
N GLY A 22 -23.38 -13.72 -16.75
CA GLY A 22 -24.37 -14.03 -15.72
C GLY A 22 -24.02 -13.49 -14.33
N TRP A 23 -23.13 -12.49 -14.24
CA TRP A 23 -22.75 -11.88 -12.96
C TRP A 23 -23.78 -10.87 -12.46
N CYS A 24 -24.55 -10.29 -13.38
CA CYS A 24 -25.67 -9.39 -13.10
C CYS A 24 -26.96 -9.95 -13.66
N THR A 25 -27.60 -10.87 -12.92
CA THR A 25 -28.96 -11.31 -13.27
C THR A 25 -29.97 -10.31 -12.73
N GLU A 26 -31.12 -10.22 -13.40
CA GLU A 26 -32.21 -9.32 -12.98
C GLU A 26 -32.69 -9.65 -11.55
N GLU A 27 -32.76 -10.93 -11.21
CA GLU A 27 -33.04 -11.42 -9.86
C GLU A 27 -32.06 -10.83 -8.82
N LYS A 28 -30.75 -10.87 -9.09
CA LYS A 28 -29.73 -10.33 -8.18
C LYS A 28 -29.88 -8.83 -7.94
N ILE A 29 -30.20 -8.09 -9.01
CA ILE A 29 -30.42 -6.65 -8.93
C ILE A 29 -31.66 -6.34 -8.10
N LEU A 30 -32.77 -7.04 -8.36
CA LEU A 30 -34.04 -6.83 -7.66
C LEU A 30 -33.97 -7.26 -6.18
N ASN A 31 -33.18 -8.27 -5.86
CA ASN A 31 -32.96 -8.74 -4.49
C ASN A 31 -31.95 -7.88 -3.72
N GLY A 32 -31.34 -6.87 -4.35
CA GLY A 32 -30.34 -6.02 -3.71
C GLY A 32 -29.05 -6.76 -3.34
N GLU A 33 -28.69 -7.80 -4.10
CA GLU A 33 -27.45 -8.54 -3.87
C GLU A 33 -26.21 -7.69 -4.18
N VAL A 34 -25.07 -8.10 -3.62
CA VAL A 34 -23.79 -7.47 -3.92
C VAL A 34 -23.43 -7.73 -5.38
N LEU A 35 -23.49 -6.66 -6.18
CA LEU A 35 -23.08 -6.66 -7.57
C LEU A 35 -21.56 -6.73 -7.70
N PRO A 36 -21.05 -7.24 -8.83
CA PRO A 36 -19.61 -7.30 -9.04
C PRO A 36 -19.01 -5.89 -9.05
N THR A 37 -17.77 -5.78 -8.57
CA THR A 37 -17.07 -4.51 -8.42
C THR A 37 -15.75 -4.52 -9.17
N HIS A 38 -15.40 -3.38 -9.76
CA HIS A 38 -14.05 -3.16 -10.25
C HIS A 38 -13.13 -2.77 -9.11
N SER A 39 -11.85 -3.14 -9.23
CA SER A 39 -10.80 -2.55 -8.40
C SER A 39 -10.15 -1.44 -9.18
N TRP A 40 -9.97 -0.28 -8.57
CA TRP A 40 -9.19 0.80 -9.16
C TRP A 40 -8.45 1.59 -8.09
N TYR A 41 -7.31 2.13 -8.49
CA TYR A 41 -6.48 2.96 -7.64
C TYR A 41 -5.75 4.00 -8.49
N VAL A 42 -5.69 5.23 -8.00
CA VAL A 42 -4.87 6.28 -8.58
C VAL A 42 -3.94 6.82 -7.51
N GLY A 43 -2.66 6.96 -7.85
CA GLY A 43 -1.64 7.56 -7.00
C GLY A 43 -0.70 8.45 -7.81
N TYR A 44 0.00 9.32 -7.10
CA TYR A 44 1.08 10.13 -7.68
C TYR A 44 2.30 10.13 -6.76
N ALA A 45 3.48 10.35 -7.33
CA ALA A 45 4.74 10.43 -6.60
C ALA A 45 5.81 11.24 -7.37
N PRO A 46 6.83 11.81 -6.68
CA PRO A 46 6.91 12.04 -5.23
C PRO A 46 5.75 12.91 -4.68
N PHE A 47 5.54 12.91 -3.36
CA PHE A 47 4.48 13.72 -2.73
C PHE A 47 4.70 15.23 -2.90
N ASP A 48 5.93 15.71 -2.65
CA ASP A 48 6.23 17.15 -2.59
C ASP A 48 6.37 17.77 -3.99
N ASN A 49 6.95 17.03 -4.94
CA ASN A 49 7.08 17.42 -6.33
C ASN A 49 6.65 16.26 -7.23
N PRO A 50 5.36 16.13 -7.58
CA PRO A 50 4.85 15.00 -8.37
C PRO A 50 5.46 14.97 -9.78
N GLU A 51 6.02 13.82 -10.15
CA GLU A 51 6.62 13.58 -11.47
C GLU A 51 5.80 12.60 -12.30
N ILE A 52 5.12 11.65 -11.65
CA ILE A 52 4.29 10.63 -12.29
C ILE A 52 2.94 10.48 -11.58
N VAL A 53 1.90 10.25 -12.38
CA VAL A 53 0.59 9.78 -11.94
C VAL A 53 0.35 8.40 -12.56
N VAL A 54 -0.07 7.45 -11.73
CA VAL A 54 -0.38 6.08 -12.17
C VAL A 54 -1.82 5.77 -11.79
N ALA A 55 -2.58 5.28 -12.76
CA ALA A 55 -3.93 4.77 -12.58
C ALA A 55 -3.94 3.28 -12.96
N ALA A 56 -4.36 2.43 -12.02
CA ALA A 56 -4.61 1.01 -12.27
C ALA A 56 -6.11 0.73 -12.18
N PHE A 57 -6.61 -0.08 -13.11
CA PHE A 57 -7.99 -0.54 -13.16
C PHE A 57 -8.00 -2.04 -13.46
N VAL A 58 -8.62 -2.82 -12.57
CA VAL A 58 -8.76 -4.26 -12.70
C VAL A 58 -10.24 -4.60 -12.81
N TYR A 59 -10.62 -5.11 -13.98
CA TYR A 59 -11.97 -5.56 -14.27
C TYR A 59 -12.35 -6.75 -13.38
N TYR A 60 -13.52 -6.71 -12.76
CA TYR A 60 -13.94 -7.68 -11.74
C TYR A 60 -12.92 -7.84 -10.58
N GLY A 61 -12.12 -6.81 -10.31
CA GLY A 61 -11.03 -6.87 -9.34
C GLY A 61 -11.45 -6.70 -7.89
N GLY A 62 -12.68 -6.30 -7.57
CA GLY A 62 -13.10 -6.11 -6.18
C GLY A 62 -12.44 -4.91 -5.50
N GLU A 63 -11.75 -5.13 -4.38
CA GLU A 63 -11.20 -4.06 -3.54
C GLU A 63 -9.98 -3.36 -4.16
N GLY A 64 -9.97 -2.03 -4.11
CA GLY A 64 -8.90 -1.18 -4.63
C GLY A 64 -7.57 -1.40 -3.92
N SER A 65 -7.60 -1.48 -2.59
CA SER A 65 -6.41 -1.64 -1.75
C SER A 65 -5.75 -3.02 -1.86
N LEU A 66 -6.52 -4.06 -2.19
CA LEU A 66 -6.00 -5.43 -2.29
C LEU A 66 -5.36 -5.72 -3.65
N TRP A 67 -5.89 -5.14 -4.73
CA TRP A 67 -5.49 -5.51 -6.10
C TRP A 67 -4.84 -4.35 -6.87
N SER A 68 -5.50 -3.20 -6.96
CA SER A 68 -5.00 -2.09 -7.77
C SER A 68 -3.88 -1.29 -7.09
N ALA A 69 -3.90 -1.17 -5.76
CA ALA A 69 -2.86 -0.43 -5.04
C ALA A 69 -1.47 -1.09 -5.13
N PRO A 70 -1.31 -2.43 -4.99
CA PRO A 70 -0.03 -3.10 -5.24
C PRO A 70 0.49 -2.90 -6.66
N ILE A 71 -0.39 -2.93 -7.67
CA ILE A 71 -0.01 -2.66 -9.07
C ILE A 71 0.58 -1.26 -9.20
N VAL A 72 -0.08 -0.24 -8.63
CA VAL A 72 0.43 1.14 -8.65
C VAL A 72 1.75 1.27 -7.90
N ARG A 73 1.89 0.60 -6.75
CA ARG A 73 3.15 0.55 -5.97
C ARG A 73 4.29 0.00 -6.83
N ASP A 74 4.08 -1.12 -7.51
CA ASP A 74 5.12 -1.80 -8.29
C ASP A 74 5.54 -0.97 -9.50
N VAL A 75 4.58 -0.36 -10.21
CA VAL A 75 4.87 0.56 -11.32
C VAL A 75 5.69 1.77 -10.84
N MET A 76 5.32 2.36 -9.71
CA MET A 76 6.08 3.48 -9.14
C MET A 76 7.47 3.02 -8.68
N ALA A 77 7.58 1.86 -8.03
CA ALA A 77 8.86 1.32 -7.58
C ALA A 77 9.80 1.04 -8.75
N ALA A 78 9.27 0.51 -9.86
CA ALA A 78 10.01 0.34 -11.11
C ALA A 78 10.43 1.69 -11.73
N TYR A 79 9.54 2.68 -11.74
CA TYR A 79 9.86 4.01 -12.28
C TYR A 79 11.00 4.70 -11.52
N PHE A 80 11.02 4.59 -10.19
CA PHE A 80 12.06 5.18 -9.34
C PHE A 80 13.25 4.24 -9.08
N LYS A 81 13.26 3.03 -9.66
CA LYS A 81 14.29 2.00 -9.47
C LYS A 81 14.59 1.71 -7.99
N VAL A 82 13.56 1.40 -7.21
CA VAL A 82 13.68 1.10 -5.77
C VAL A 82 13.15 -0.28 -5.42
N GLY A 83 13.61 -0.83 -4.29
CA GLY A 83 13.16 -2.14 -3.80
C GLY A 83 13.60 -3.26 -4.74
N GLU A 84 12.68 -4.14 -5.12
CA GLU A 84 12.93 -5.25 -6.06
C GLU A 84 13.28 -4.79 -7.48
N PHE A 85 13.05 -3.51 -7.81
CA PHE A 85 13.35 -2.93 -9.12
C PHE A 85 14.59 -2.03 -9.11
N ALA A 86 15.35 -2.01 -8.02
CA ALA A 86 16.66 -1.38 -8.02
C ALA A 86 17.57 -2.17 -8.96
N GLU A 87 18.22 -1.46 -9.90
CA GLU A 87 19.29 -2.06 -10.67
C GLU A 87 20.42 -2.43 -9.69
N GLU A 88 20.98 -3.64 -9.81
CA GLU A 88 22.20 -4.01 -9.10
C GLU A 88 23.37 -3.22 -9.72
N GLU A 89 23.53 -1.96 -9.31
CA GLU A 89 24.57 -1.08 -9.83
C GLU A 89 25.95 -1.53 -9.33
N ALA A 90 26.70 -2.18 -10.23
CA ALA A 90 28.13 -1.99 -10.47
C ALA A 90 29.03 -1.85 -9.22
N GLU A 91 29.37 -2.99 -8.60
CA GLU A 91 30.62 -3.09 -7.85
C GLU A 91 31.82 -2.96 -8.83
N ALA A 92 32.47 -1.79 -8.85
CA ALA A 92 33.93 -1.63 -8.93
C ALA A 92 34.31 -0.18 -9.19
N VAL A 93 34.89 0.51 -8.19
CA VAL A 93 36.30 0.99 -8.19
C VAL A 93 36.73 1.21 -6.73
N GLN A 94 37.76 0.49 -6.27
CA GLN A 94 38.50 0.70 -5.02
C GLN A 94 39.82 1.44 -5.31
N GLU A 95 40.26 2.31 -4.40
CA GLU A 95 41.61 2.42 -3.79
C GLU A 95 41.38 3.27 -2.49
N GLY A 96 41.62 2.86 -1.25
CA GLY A 96 42.81 2.27 -0.63
C GLY A 96 43.56 3.38 0.14
N GLU A 97 43.50 3.41 1.48
CA GLU A 97 44.58 3.87 2.40
C GLU A 97 44.15 3.86 3.89
N GLY A 98 44.96 3.20 4.74
CA GLY A 98 45.13 3.58 6.16
C GLY A 98 44.43 2.76 7.24
N VAL A 99 45.04 1.65 7.66
CA VAL A 99 44.88 1.07 9.01
C VAL A 99 45.58 1.96 10.03
N GLU A 100 44.95 2.27 11.16
CA GLU A 100 45.63 2.47 12.46
C GLU A 100 44.77 1.96 13.61
N ALA A 101 45.43 1.26 14.54
CA ALA A 101 44.87 0.63 15.73
C ALA A 101 44.67 1.62 16.87
N GLY A 102 43.65 1.40 17.70
CA GLY A 102 43.45 2.11 18.96
C GLY A 102 42.65 1.26 19.95
N GLU A 103 43.32 0.85 21.03
CA GLU A 103 42.87 -0.02 22.10
C GLU A 103 41.86 0.68 23.05
N GLY A 104 41.01 -0.10 23.75
CA GLY A 104 40.44 0.33 25.05
C GLY A 104 39.00 -0.09 25.39
N GLN A 105 38.89 -1.12 26.26
CA GLN A 105 38.02 -1.25 27.47
C GLN A 105 36.50 -0.99 27.38
N THR A 106 35.56 -1.61 28.11
CA THR A 106 35.41 -2.77 29.02
C THR A 106 33.93 -2.76 29.46
N GLY A 107 33.28 -3.93 29.62
CA GLY A 107 32.13 -4.12 30.54
C GLY A 107 30.78 -3.53 30.11
N VAL A 108 29.60 -3.98 30.52
CA VAL A 108 29.12 -4.96 31.50
C VAL A 108 27.64 -5.25 31.12
N GLU A 109 27.30 -6.54 31.10
CA GLU A 109 26.08 -7.23 31.57
C GLU A 109 24.63 -6.79 31.19
N GLU A 110 23.82 -7.83 30.98
CA GLU A 110 22.37 -7.87 30.79
C GLU A 110 21.58 -7.23 31.93
N ALA A 111 20.39 -6.72 31.59
CA ALA A 111 19.25 -6.71 32.50
C ALA A 111 17.94 -6.93 31.72
N VAL A 112 17.35 -8.11 31.93
CA VAL A 112 15.95 -8.44 31.70
C VAL A 112 15.07 -7.69 32.71
N GLY A 113 13.88 -7.25 32.29
CA GLY A 113 12.82 -6.77 33.18
C GLY A 113 11.47 -6.75 32.48
N GLU A 114 10.60 -7.68 32.85
CA GLU A 114 9.15 -7.74 32.54
C GLU A 114 8.32 -6.83 33.47
N GLU A 115 6.99 -6.84 33.21
CA GLU A 115 5.84 -6.26 33.93
C GLU A 115 5.43 -4.84 33.46
N GLY A 116 4.17 -4.52 33.16
CA GLY A 116 2.89 -5.23 33.24
C GLY A 116 1.73 -4.26 32.92
N GLY A 117 0.55 -4.85 32.70
CA GLY A 117 -0.84 -4.35 32.63
C GLY A 117 -1.22 -2.86 32.61
N GLY A 118 -2.21 -2.55 31.76
CA GLY A 118 -3.00 -1.31 31.82
C GLY A 118 -4.16 -1.33 30.81
N GLU A 119 -5.33 -1.78 31.27
CA GLU A 119 -6.64 -1.69 30.62
C GLU A 119 -7.20 -0.27 30.81
N GLU A 120 -7.65 0.40 29.75
CA GLU A 120 -8.56 1.54 29.83
C GLU A 120 -9.59 1.48 28.69
N VAL A 121 -10.86 1.56 29.07
CA VAL A 121 -12.06 1.46 28.24
C VAL A 121 -12.86 2.77 28.35
N ASP A 122 -13.48 3.12 27.22
CA ASP A 122 -14.62 4.01 26.98
C ASP A 122 -14.51 5.54 27.06
N GLY A 123 -15.18 6.16 26.08
CA GLY A 123 -15.34 7.59 25.92
C GLY A 123 -16.11 7.91 24.63
N GLY A 124 -17.39 7.55 24.60
CA GLY A 124 -18.31 7.92 23.53
C GLY A 124 -18.55 9.44 23.43
N ALA A 125 -18.88 9.89 22.22
CA ALA A 125 -19.50 11.18 21.96
C ALA A 125 -20.51 11.02 20.82
N GLU A 126 -21.77 10.75 21.19
CA GLU A 126 -22.95 11.19 20.45
C GLU A 126 -23.25 12.62 20.92
N GLU A 127 -23.40 13.56 19.99
CA GLU A 127 -24.27 14.73 20.18
C GLU A 127 -25.07 14.97 18.89
N THR A 128 -26.31 15.37 19.13
CA THR A 128 -27.54 15.30 18.32
C THR A 128 -27.75 16.46 17.36
N ASP A 129 -28.70 16.22 16.44
CA ASP A 129 -29.50 17.13 15.62
C ASP A 129 -29.58 18.63 15.99
N GLU A 130 -29.47 19.46 14.95
CA GLU A 130 -30.45 20.51 14.58
C GLU A 130 -30.61 20.58 13.05
#